data_AF-A0A3A4Q9Y1-F1
#
_entry.id   AF-A0A3A4Q9Y1-F1
#
_cell.length_a   1.000
_cell.length_b   1.000
_cell.length_c   1.000
_cell.angle_alpha   90.00
_cell.angle_beta   90.00
_cell.angle_gamma   90.00
#
_symmetry.space_group_name_H-M   'P 1'
#
loop_
_entity.id
_entity.type
_entity.pdbx_description
1 polymer ?
#
loop_
_entity_poly.entity_id
_entity_poly.type
_entity_poly.pdbx_seq_one_letter_code
_entity_poly.pdbx_strand_id
1 'polypeptide(L)'
;MTTSEIVQKLWNYCNVLRDDGMSYGDYVEQLTYLLFLKMADERTRPPHNQPSPLPDAYNWQSLLNKDGDALFDHYRHLLEDLGKKPNLMGLIFGKAQNKFQDPAKLRRVIVDLINKENWS
;
A
#
# COMPACT_ATOMS: atom_id res chain seq x y z
N MET A 1 3.28 -4.70 19.96
CA MET A 1 2.40 -3.57 19.58
C MET A 1 1.06 -4.17 19.24
N THR A 2 -0.03 -3.60 19.74
CA THR A 2 -1.39 -4.03 19.38
C THR A 2 -1.79 -3.40 18.05
N THR A 3 -2.71 -4.01 17.31
CA THR A 3 -3.24 -3.44 16.05
C THR A 3 -3.77 -2.01 16.25
N SER A 4 -4.33 -1.71 17.43
CA SER A 4 -4.81 -0.37 17.80
C SER A 4 -3.70 0.69 17.78
N GLU A 5 -2.53 0.37 18.33
CA GLU A 5 -1.38 1.29 18.37
C GLU A 5 -0.82 1.58 16.97
N ILE A 6 -0.82 0.58 16.08
CA ILE A 6 -0.36 0.73 14.71
C ILE A 6 -1.34 1.59 13.90
N VAL A 7 -2.64 1.34 14.06
CA VAL A 7 -3.71 2.14 13.45
C VAL A 7 -3.59 3.61 13.91
N GLN A 8 -3.30 3.85 15.19
CA GLN A 8 -3.08 5.20 15.70
C GLN A 8 -1.85 5.89 15.09
N LYS A 9 -0.73 5.17 14.87
CA LYS A 9 0.42 5.72 14.14
C LYS A 9 0.08 6.11 12.71
N LEU A 10 -0.70 5.30 12.00
CA LEU A 10 -1.18 5.63 10.66
C LEU A 10 -2.07 6.86 10.68
N TRP A 11 -3.06 6.93 11.60
CA TRP A 11 -3.92 8.11 11.73
C TRP A 11 -3.15 9.39 12.03
N ASN A 12 -2.12 9.33 12.88
CA ASN A 12 -1.28 10.48 13.16
C ASN A 12 -0.57 10.98 11.90
N TYR A 13 -0.14 10.08 11.01
CA TYR A 13 0.49 10.45 9.75
C TYR A 13 -0.53 10.95 8.71
N CYS A 14 -1.80 10.56 8.80
CA CYS A 14 -2.85 11.09 7.93
C CYS A 14 -3.04 12.61 8.09
N ASN A 15 -2.72 13.19 9.25
CA ASN A 15 -2.70 14.65 9.40
C ASN A 15 -1.70 15.31 8.45
N VAL A 16 -0.51 14.72 8.30
CA VAL A 16 0.52 15.20 7.36
C VAL A 16 0.01 15.11 5.92
N LEU A 17 -0.58 13.97 5.54
CA LEU A 17 -1.13 13.78 4.20
C LEU A 17 -2.28 14.75 3.88
N ARG A 18 -3.10 15.06 4.89
CA ARG A 18 -4.19 16.04 4.77
C ARG A 18 -3.67 17.44 4.53
N ASP A 19 -2.59 17.83 5.21
CA ASP A 19 -1.96 19.14 5.02
C ASP A 19 -1.38 19.29 3.60
N ASP A 20 -1.09 18.19 2.92
CA ASP A 20 -0.72 18.14 1.50
C ASP A 20 -1.89 18.03 0.51
N GLY A 21 -3.13 18.19 1.00
CA GLY A 21 -4.33 18.22 0.17
C GLY A 21 -4.97 16.85 -0.08
N MET A 22 -4.50 15.76 0.54
CA MET A 22 -5.17 14.46 0.45
C MET A 22 -6.45 14.48 1.30
N SER A 23 -7.60 14.13 0.71
CA SER A 23 -8.85 14.07 1.48
C SER A 23 -8.86 12.88 2.44
N TYR A 24 -9.78 12.90 3.41
CA TYR A 24 -9.99 11.77 4.33
C TYR A 24 -10.27 10.46 3.58
N GLY A 25 -11.16 10.53 2.58
CA GLY A 25 -11.51 9.36 1.78
C GLY A 25 -10.30 8.84 1.01
N ASP A 26 -9.50 9.73 0.43
CA ASP A 26 -8.33 9.36 -0.37
C ASP A 26 -7.29 8.63 0.47
N TYR A 27 -6.90 9.14 1.66
CA TYR A 27 -5.88 8.43 2.43
C TYR A 27 -6.39 7.09 2.98
N VAL A 28 -7.67 6.98 3.35
CA VAL A 28 -8.27 5.70 3.77
C VAL A 28 -8.21 4.68 2.63
N GLU A 29 -8.54 5.11 1.41
CA GLU A 29 -8.44 4.29 0.20
C GLU A 29 -6.98 3.85 -0.05
N GLN A 30 -6.02 4.78 -0.05
CA GLN A 30 -4.61 4.46 -0.25
C GLN A 30 -4.05 3.51 0.81
N LEU A 31 -4.40 3.70 2.08
CA LEU A 31 -3.98 2.80 3.15
C LEU A 31 -4.59 1.41 2.96
N THR A 32 -5.84 1.32 2.52
CA THR A 32 -6.50 0.04 2.23
C THR A 32 -5.74 -0.74 1.16
N TYR A 33 -5.32 -0.08 0.08
CA TYR A 33 -4.51 -0.71 -0.97
C TYR A 33 -3.16 -1.20 -0.45
N LEU A 34 -2.42 -0.35 0.25
CA LEU A 34 -1.10 -0.70 0.77
C LEU A 34 -1.16 -1.82 1.80
N LEU A 35 -2.16 -1.80 2.69
CA LEU A 35 -2.37 -2.86 3.67
C LEU A 35 -2.74 -4.18 3.01
N PHE A 36 -3.59 -4.17 1.99
CA PHE A 36 -3.90 -5.37 1.23
C PHE A 36 -2.65 -6.00 0.62
N LEU A 37 -1.78 -5.18 -0.02
CA LEU A 37 -0.52 -5.64 -0.59
C LEU A 37 0.41 -6.21 0.49
N LYS A 38 0.52 -5.55 1.65
CA LYS A 38 1.35 -6.00 2.77
C LYS A 38 0.87 -7.34 3.34
N MET A 39 -0.43 -7.47 3.60
CA MET A 39 -1.02 -8.68 4.15
C MET A 39 -0.92 -9.84 3.15
N ALA A 40 -1.06 -9.58 1.85
CA ALA A 40 -0.85 -10.58 0.81
C ALA A 40 0.60 -11.10 0.82
N ASP A 41 1.59 -10.22 0.97
CA ASP A 41 3.01 -10.58 1.09
C ASP A 41 3.31 -11.36 2.38
N GLU A 42 2.75 -10.98 3.52
CA GLU A 42 2.90 -11.72 4.79
C GLU A 42 2.37 -13.15 4.69
N ARG A 43 1.23 -13.36 4.02
CA ARG A 43 0.67 -14.71 3.83
C ARG A 43 1.55 -15.63 2.99
N THR A 44 2.46 -15.09 2.18
CA THR A 44 3.44 -15.90 1.44
C THR A 44 4.56 -16.45 2.32
N ARG A 45 4.71 -15.91 3.53
CA ARG A 45 5.80 -16.24 4.46
C ARG A 45 5.33 -17.22 5.53
N PRO A 46 6.25 -17.84 6.28
CA PRO A 46 5.90 -18.59 7.47
C PRO A 46 5.08 -17.74 8.45
N PRO A 47 4.05 -18.30 9.11
CA PRO A 47 3.65 -19.71 9.12
C PRO A 47 2.73 -20.15 7.97
N HIS A 48 2.22 -19.22 7.16
CA HIS A 48 1.14 -19.48 6.20
C HIS A 48 1.61 -20.13 4.90
N ASN A 49 2.73 -19.67 4.34
CA ASN A 49 3.34 -20.20 3.10
C ASN A 49 2.33 -20.35 1.94
N GLN A 50 1.41 -19.40 1.79
CA GLN A 50 0.39 -19.40 0.74
C GLN A 50 0.96 -18.83 -0.58
N PRO A 51 0.49 -19.28 -1.75
CA PRO A 51 0.88 -18.66 -3.00
C PRO A 51 0.39 -17.21 -3.06
N SER A 52 1.25 -16.31 -3.58
CA SER A 52 0.87 -14.91 -3.80
C SER A 52 -0.28 -14.82 -4.80
N PRO A 53 -1.37 -14.11 -4.48
CA PRO A 53 -2.42 -13.83 -5.47
C PRO A 53 -2.03 -12.66 -6.40
N LEU A 54 -0.88 -12.01 -6.15
CA LEU A 54 -0.37 -10.85 -6.88
C LEU A 54 0.75 -11.27 -7.85
N PRO A 55 0.82 -10.70 -9.06
CA PRO A 55 1.97 -10.86 -9.95
C PRO A 55 3.26 -10.33 -9.29
N ASP A 56 4.40 -10.97 -9.56
CA ASP A 56 5.69 -10.57 -8.97
C ASP A 56 6.08 -9.13 -9.30
N ALA A 57 5.72 -8.65 -10.49
CA ALA A 57 5.97 -7.26 -10.89
C ALA A 57 5.24 -6.23 -10.01
N TYR A 58 4.15 -6.63 -9.36
CA TYR A 58 3.20 -5.74 -8.68
C TYR A 58 2.86 -6.22 -7.26
N ASN A 59 3.84 -6.83 -6.59
CA ASN A 59 3.73 -7.28 -5.20
C ASN A 59 4.36 -6.27 -4.21
N TRP A 60 4.28 -6.53 -2.90
CA TRP A 60 4.86 -5.64 -1.88
C TRP A 60 6.37 -5.44 -2.04
N GLN A 61 7.12 -6.50 -2.36
CA GLN A 61 8.57 -6.40 -2.57
C GLN A 61 8.93 -5.47 -3.73
N SER A 62 8.13 -5.46 -4.80
CA SER A 62 8.34 -4.57 -5.94
C SER A 62 8.30 -3.09 -5.55
N LEU A 63 7.50 -2.72 -4.54
CA LEU A 63 7.45 -1.35 -4.00
C LEU A 63 8.69 -1.03 -3.15
N LEU A 64 9.13 -1.96 -2.30
CA LEU A 64 10.30 -1.76 -1.43
C LEU A 64 11.60 -1.55 -2.21
N ASN A 65 11.68 -2.13 -3.42
CA ASN A 65 12.85 -2.06 -4.30
C ASN A 65 12.92 -0.77 -5.13
N LYS A 66 12.01 0.19 -4.91
CA LYS A 66 11.96 1.48 -5.62
C LYS A 66 12.06 2.65 -4.66
N ASP A 67 12.45 3.79 -5.19
CA ASP A 67 12.54 5.06 -4.45
C ASP A 67 12.22 6.26 -5.35
N GLY A 68 11.92 7.40 -4.74
CA GLY A 68 11.63 8.66 -5.42
C GLY A 68 10.57 8.50 -6.51
N ASP A 69 10.79 9.16 -7.66
CA ASP A 69 9.87 9.15 -8.79
C ASP A 69 9.60 7.73 -9.31
N ALA A 70 10.62 6.85 -9.27
CA ALA A 70 10.46 5.47 -9.70
C ALA A 70 9.48 4.69 -8.81
N LEU A 71 9.46 4.94 -7.50
CA LEU A 71 8.45 4.37 -6.60
C LEU A 71 7.06 4.92 -6.93
N PHE A 72 6.97 6.21 -7.19
CA PHE A 72 5.70 6.89 -7.46
C PHE A 72 5.04 6.40 -8.75
N ASP A 73 5.83 6.30 -9.83
CA ASP A 73 5.39 5.72 -11.10
C ASP A 73 5.06 4.24 -10.99
N HIS A 74 5.88 3.48 -10.24
CA HIS A 74 5.62 2.06 -10.02
C HIS A 74 4.30 1.83 -9.29
N TYR A 75 4.03 2.61 -8.24
CA TYR A 75 2.78 2.52 -7.51
C TYR A 75 1.57 2.89 -8.39
N ARG A 76 1.70 3.92 -9.25
CA ARG A 76 0.65 4.27 -10.23
C ARG A 76 0.35 3.10 -11.17
N HIS A 77 1.37 2.49 -11.79
CA HIS A 77 1.18 1.35 -12.69
C HIS A 77 0.65 0.11 -11.97
N LEU A 78 1.10 -0.14 -10.74
CA LEU A 78 0.61 -1.23 -9.90
C LEU A 78 -0.90 -1.13 -9.69
N LEU A 79 -1.39 0.04 -9.26
CA LEU A 79 -2.84 0.26 -9.05
C LEU A 79 -3.63 0.06 -10.34
N GLU A 80 -3.14 0.60 -11.44
CA GLU A 80 -3.78 0.51 -12.75
C GLU A 80 -3.87 -0.94 -13.24
N ASP A 81 -2.78 -1.70 -13.18
CA ASP A 81 -2.72 -3.06 -13.71
C ASP A 81 -3.42 -4.09 -12.82
N LEU A 82 -3.43 -3.89 -11.51
CA LEU A 82 -4.27 -4.69 -10.61
C LEU A 82 -5.75 -4.38 -10.83
N GLY A 83 -6.12 -3.11 -11.05
CA GLY A 83 -7.48 -2.68 -11.35
C GLY A 83 -8.06 -3.24 -12.65
N LYS A 84 -7.21 -3.64 -13.60
CA LYS A 84 -7.62 -4.28 -14.87
C LYS A 84 -7.90 -5.78 -14.76
N LYS A 85 -7.59 -6.43 -13.64
CA LYS A 85 -7.73 -7.89 -13.51
C LYS A 85 -9.21 -8.30 -13.42
N PRO A 86 -9.63 -9.43 -14.00
CA PRO A 86 -11.04 -9.85 -14.01
C PRO A 86 -11.50 -10.53 -12.69
N ASN A 87 -10.68 -10.48 -11.63
CA ASN A 87 -10.89 -11.21 -10.39
C ASN A 87 -10.99 -10.25 -9.18
N LEU A 88 -10.79 -10.77 -7.97
CA LEU A 88 -10.81 -9.98 -6.73
C LEU A 88 -9.90 -8.73 -6.81
N MET A 89 -8.79 -8.79 -7.54
CA MET A 89 -7.91 -7.63 -7.69
C MET A 89 -8.58 -6.49 -8.45
N GLY A 90 -9.32 -6.76 -9.52
CA GLY A 90 -10.06 -5.72 -10.23
C GLY A 90 -11.22 -5.15 -9.41
N LEU A 91 -11.81 -5.96 -8.52
CA LEU A 91 -12.84 -5.48 -7.59
C LEU A 91 -12.27 -4.52 -6.54
N ILE A 92 -11.07 -4.82 -6.00
CA ILE A 92 -10.43 -4.00 -4.97
C ILE A 92 -9.79 -2.74 -5.58
N PHE A 93 -9.06 -2.89 -6.68
CA PHE A 93 -8.25 -1.83 -7.30
C PHE A 93 -8.96 -1.15 -8.49
N GLY A 94 -10.25 -1.43 -8.69
CA GLY A 94 -11.02 -0.91 -9.82
C GLY A 94 -11.02 0.62 -9.85
N LYS A 95 -10.46 1.21 -10.91
CA LYS A 95 -10.26 2.66 -11.07
C LYS A 95 -9.43 3.31 -9.95
N ALA A 96 -8.65 2.52 -9.21
CA ALA A 96 -7.72 3.03 -8.22
C ALA A 96 -6.73 4.02 -8.85
N GLN A 97 -6.44 5.09 -8.13
CA GLN A 97 -5.47 6.10 -8.54
C GLN A 97 -4.53 6.40 -7.37
N ASN A 98 -3.28 6.68 -7.69
CA ASN A 98 -2.36 7.24 -6.70
C ASN A 98 -2.82 8.65 -6.34
N LYS A 99 -3.07 8.90 -5.05
CA LYS A 99 -3.48 10.21 -4.51
C LYS A 99 -2.36 10.95 -3.78
N PHE A 100 -1.21 10.30 -3.57
CA PHE A 100 -0.05 10.96 -2.97
C PHE A 100 0.43 12.09 -3.88
N GLN A 101 0.84 13.21 -3.29
CA GLN A 101 1.42 14.34 -4.04
C GLN A 101 2.95 14.33 -4.01
N ASP A 102 3.53 13.58 -3.09
CA ASP A 102 4.96 13.60 -2.78
C ASP A 102 5.49 12.16 -2.66
N PRO A 103 6.46 11.76 -3.51
CA PRO A 103 7.08 10.43 -3.44
C PRO A 103 7.69 10.10 -2.08
N ALA A 104 8.23 11.09 -1.35
CA ALA A 104 8.83 10.86 -0.04
C ALA A 104 7.77 10.46 0.99
N LYS A 105 6.54 10.96 0.86
CA LYS A 105 5.42 10.62 1.76
C LYS A 105 4.87 9.25 1.47
N LEU A 106 4.74 8.90 0.19
CA LEU A 106 4.42 7.53 -0.23
C LEU A 106 5.45 6.54 0.34
N ARG A 107 6.75 6.84 0.17
CA ARG A 107 7.83 6.03 0.74
C ARG A 107 7.69 5.89 2.25
N ARG A 108 7.47 6.99 2.96
CA ARG A 108 7.35 6.97 4.43
C ARG A 108 6.21 6.08 4.89
N VAL A 109 5.05 6.12 4.22
CA VAL A 109 3.93 5.20 4.54
C VAL A 109 4.36 3.74 4.31
N ILE A 110 4.93 3.44 3.15
CA ILE A 110 5.31 2.07 2.78
C ILE A 110 6.40 1.53 3.71
N VAL A 111 7.53 2.21 3.79
CA VAL A 111 8.77 1.70 4.40
C VAL A 111 8.80 1.94 5.91
N ASP A 112 8.37 3.12 6.36
CA ASP A 112 8.54 3.50 7.77
C ASP A 112 7.34 3.19 8.65
N LEU A 113 6.13 3.11 8.08
CA LEU A 113 4.90 2.86 8.84
C LEU A 113 4.37 1.45 8.65
N ILE A 114 4.14 1.01 7.40
CA ILE A 114 3.49 -0.28 7.14
C ILE A 114 4.51 -1.43 7.20
N ASN A 115 5.66 -1.30 6.54
CA ASN A 115 6.62 -2.41 6.41
C ASN A 115 7.24 -2.85 7.74
N LYS A 116 7.37 -1.94 8.72
CA LYS A 116 7.99 -2.21 10.02
C LYS A 116 7.07 -2.95 10.99
N GLU A 117 5.80 -3.11 10.65
CA GLU A 117 4.78 -3.68 11.53
C GLU A 117 4.26 -5.01 10.94
N ASN A 118 3.73 -5.89 11.80
CA ASN A 118 3.10 -7.15 11.39
C ASN A 118 1.57 -7.01 11.37
N TRP A 119 0.94 -7.36 10.25
CA TRP A 119 -0.49 -7.12 9.98
C TRP A 119 -1.35 -8.39 9.85
N SER A 120 -0.73 -9.58 9.88
CA SER A 120 -1.38 -10.89 9.77
C SER A 120 -1.10 -11.80 10.96
#